data_AF-A0A0P9CER6-F1
#
_entry.id   AF-A0A0P9CER6-F1
#
_cell.length_a   1.000
_cell.length_b   1.000
_cell.length_c   1.000
_cell.angle_alpha   90.00
_cell.angle_beta   90.00
_cell.angle_gamma   90.00
#
_symmetry.space_group_name_H-M   'P 1'
#
loop_
_entity.id
_entity.type
_entity.pdbx_description
1 polymer ?
#
loop_
_entity_poly.entity_id
_entity_poly.type
_entity_poly.pdbx_seq_one_letter_code
_entity_poly.pdbx_strand_id
1 'polypeptide(L)'
;MNWLLRLYPRAWRERYEEEMLGLLEQHKVTPVTVVDLLVGALDANLNYNGIAEGVTYMADRLRTGIVMIFCAFMLFGVGWSMLQRLTDPLNQFNAIATSHPEFRVLFDADFIAGCLSFLAFLIGGLPVFFISVRRAIKHKQKNVLMPFGVALSCLVISVIATAVLADWHHIAYALTHIYVFLGGYAVLLALMLTIGTVAVSLMITRTDFQLSELKFVFYPEVVILFCMGVAVVMSTILIIAITAYAPQLFNTQDVGSPMFITGLFCMALGTIFAWMGLKRGQSKGLTS
;
A
#
# COMPACT_ATOMS: atom_id res chain seq x y z
N MET A 1 -29.47 -3.28 10.83
CA MET A 1 -28.22 -3.70 10.14
C MET A 1 -28.42 -4.18 8.71
N ASN A 2 -29.63 -4.56 8.29
CA ASN A 2 -29.90 -5.09 6.93
C ASN A 2 -29.45 -4.15 5.81
N TRP A 3 -29.37 -2.84 6.06
CA TRP A 3 -28.84 -1.88 5.11
C TRP A 3 -27.37 -2.14 4.74
N LEU A 4 -26.54 -2.68 5.65
CA LEU A 4 -25.15 -3.06 5.38
C LEU A 4 -25.08 -4.28 4.47
N LEU A 5 -25.94 -5.28 4.69
CA LEU A 5 -25.95 -6.49 3.87
C LEU A 5 -26.46 -6.20 2.45
N ARG A 6 -27.28 -5.16 2.26
CA ARG A 6 -27.69 -4.70 0.92
C ARG A 6 -26.52 -4.25 0.03
N LEU A 7 -25.36 -3.92 0.62
CA LEU A 7 -24.14 -3.62 -0.14
C LEU A 7 -23.53 -4.87 -0.79
N TYR A 8 -23.88 -6.07 -0.35
CA TYR A 8 -23.40 -7.31 -0.96
C TYR A 8 -24.15 -7.65 -2.27
N PRO A 9 -23.49 -8.34 -3.22
CA PRO A 9 -24.10 -8.80 -4.47
C PRO A 9 -25.36 -9.64 -4.22
N ARG A 10 -26.35 -9.56 -5.11
CA ARG A 10 -27.62 -10.32 -4.98
C ARG A 10 -27.38 -11.83 -4.84
N ALA A 11 -26.51 -12.39 -5.69
CA ALA A 11 -26.21 -13.82 -5.68
C ALA A 11 -25.47 -14.29 -4.41
N TRP A 12 -24.78 -13.39 -3.69
CA TRP A 12 -24.21 -13.71 -2.38
C TRP A 12 -25.30 -13.69 -1.31
N ARG A 13 -26.17 -12.68 -1.37
CA ARG A 13 -27.27 -12.50 -0.41
C ARG A 13 -28.25 -13.65 -0.42
N GLU A 14 -28.64 -14.13 -1.60
CA GLU A 14 -29.52 -15.29 -1.74
C GLU A 14 -29.02 -16.54 -1.02
N ARG A 15 -27.71 -16.64 -0.76
CA ARG A 15 -27.09 -17.82 -0.14
C ARG A 15 -26.69 -17.61 1.32
N TYR A 16 -26.21 -16.43 1.67
CA TYR A 16 -25.57 -16.19 2.96
C TYR A 16 -26.23 -15.09 3.79
N GLU A 17 -27.24 -14.38 3.28
CA GLU A 17 -27.87 -13.27 4.01
C GLU A 17 -28.51 -13.74 5.32
N GLU A 18 -29.27 -14.85 5.30
CA GLU A 18 -29.94 -15.38 6.48
C GLU A 18 -28.93 -15.89 7.53
N GLU A 19 -27.88 -16.61 7.11
CA GLU A 19 -26.82 -17.07 8.01
C GLU A 19 -26.08 -15.89 8.66
N MET A 20 -25.72 -14.87 7.87
CA MET A 20 -25.02 -13.69 8.40
C MET A 20 -25.90 -12.84 9.31
N LEU A 21 -27.21 -12.74 9.04
CA LEU A 21 -28.14 -12.10 9.96
C LEU A 21 -28.20 -12.85 11.29
N GLY A 22 -28.32 -14.18 11.26
CA GLY A 22 -28.30 -15.00 12.46
C GLY A 22 -27.02 -14.84 13.29
N LEU A 23 -25.85 -14.76 12.64
CA LEU A 23 -24.57 -14.52 13.32
C LEU A 23 -24.48 -13.12 13.95
N LEU A 24 -25.00 -12.10 13.25
CA LEU A 24 -25.03 -10.72 13.73
C LEU A 24 -26.02 -10.49 14.86
N GLU A 25 -27.08 -11.29 14.96
CA GLU A 25 -28.00 -11.30 16.10
C GLU A 25 -27.37 -11.93 17.34
N GLN A 26 -26.50 -12.93 17.15
CA GLN A 26 -25.82 -13.62 18.26
C GLN A 26 -24.61 -12.85 18.81
N HIS A 27 -24.00 -11.96 18.03
CA HIS A 27 -22.81 -11.22 18.44
C HIS A 27 -23.08 -9.74 18.69
N LYS A 28 -22.45 -9.18 19.72
CA LYS A 28 -22.47 -7.72 19.93
C LYS A 28 -21.76 -7.03 18.77
N VAL A 29 -22.51 -6.27 17.98
CA VAL A 29 -21.95 -5.50 16.87
C VAL A 29 -21.15 -4.33 17.41
N THR A 30 -19.87 -4.33 17.10
CA THR A 30 -18.95 -3.24 17.42
C THR A 30 -18.71 -2.38 16.17
N PRO A 31 -18.19 -1.14 16.30
CA PRO A 31 -17.79 -0.34 15.15
C PRO A 31 -16.79 -1.07 14.24
N VAL A 32 -15.92 -1.91 14.82
CA VAL A 32 -14.99 -2.77 14.08
C VAL A 32 -15.75 -3.77 13.21
N THR A 33 -16.81 -4.39 13.74
CA THR A 33 -17.69 -5.30 12.97
C THR A 33 -18.33 -4.59 11.77
N VAL A 34 -18.70 -3.31 11.91
CA VAL A 34 -19.28 -2.53 10.80
C VAL A 34 -18.24 -2.28 9.71
N VAL A 35 -17.03 -1.84 10.07
CA VAL A 35 -15.93 -1.66 9.10
C VAL A 35 -15.62 -2.97 8.39
N ASP A 36 -15.58 -4.06 9.15
CA ASP A 36 -15.29 -5.40 8.64
C ASP A 36 -16.32 -5.87 7.60
N LEU A 37 -17.60 -5.60 7.87
CA LEU A 37 -18.70 -5.89 6.95
C LEU A 37 -18.65 -5.04 5.68
N LEU A 38 -18.29 -3.76 5.77
CA LEU A 38 -18.12 -2.88 4.61
C LEU A 38 -16.98 -3.35 3.71
N VAL A 39 -15.84 -3.73 4.31
CA VAL A 39 -14.71 -4.34 3.61
C VAL A 39 -15.12 -5.63 2.91
N GLY A 40 -15.86 -6.50 3.61
CA GLY A 40 -16.36 -7.75 3.03
C GLY A 40 -17.34 -7.52 1.88
N ALA A 41 -18.19 -6.49 1.96
CA ALA A 41 -19.13 -6.14 0.91
C ALA A 41 -18.40 -5.67 -0.36
N LEU A 42 -17.37 -4.85 -0.18
CA LEU A 42 -16.54 -4.35 -1.27
C LEU A 42 -15.77 -5.49 -1.94
N ASP A 43 -15.24 -6.45 -1.18
CA ASP A 43 -14.61 -7.66 -1.72
C ASP A 43 -15.59 -8.52 -2.52
N ALA A 44 -16.77 -8.79 -1.97
CA ALA A 44 -17.78 -9.60 -2.63
C ALA A 44 -18.22 -8.97 -3.97
N ASN A 45 -18.36 -7.65 -4.06
CA ASN A 45 -18.70 -7.01 -5.33
C ASN A 45 -17.59 -7.11 -6.38
N LEU A 46 -16.33 -7.11 -5.97
CA LEU A 46 -15.21 -7.18 -6.91
C LEU A 46 -14.92 -8.61 -7.40
N ASN A 47 -15.19 -9.63 -6.57
CA ASN A 47 -14.66 -10.98 -6.79
C ASN A 47 -15.69 -12.13 -6.69
N TYR A 48 -16.99 -11.85 -6.49
CA TYR A 48 -17.98 -12.92 -6.40
C TYR A 48 -18.30 -13.54 -7.77
N ASN A 49 -17.53 -14.56 -8.13
CA ASN A 49 -17.84 -15.48 -9.23
C ASN A 49 -18.46 -16.73 -8.61
N GLY A 50 -19.79 -16.79 -8.50
CA GLY A 50 -20.57 -17.78 -7.73
C GLY A 50 -20.46 -19.26 -8.13
N ILE A 51 -19.32 -19.71 -8.68
CA ILE A 51 -19.11 -21.03 -9.29
C ILE A 51 -17.84 -21.73 -8.75
N ALA A 52 -16.87 -21.03 -8.16
CA ALA A 52 -15.59 -21.63 -7.78
C ALA A 52 -15.49 -21.97 -6.29
N GLU A 53 -15.92 -23.17 -5.90
CA GLU A 53 -15.59 -23.78 -4.61
C GLU A 53 -14.41 -24.77 -4.80
N GLY A 54 -13.23 -24.51 -4.21
CA GLY A 54 -12.07 -25.42 -4.27
C GLY A 54 -10.69 -24.79 -4.06
N VAL A 55 -9.62 -25.59 -4.21
CA VAL A 55 -8.19 -25.19 -4.06
C VAL A 55 -7.79 -24.07 -5.04
N THR A 56 -8.38 -24.04 -6.23
CA THR A 56 -8.19 -22.97 -7.24
C THR A 56 -8.71 -21.62 -6.73
N TYR A 57 -9.84 -21.61 -6.01
CA TYR A 57 -10.38 -20.40 -5.37
C TYR A 57 -9.46 -19.89 -4.26
N MET A 58 -8.84 -20.78 -3.47
CA MET A 58 -7.85 -20.38 -2.45
C MET A 58 -6.58 -19.79 -3.08
N ALA A 59 -6.09 -20.39 -4.16
CA ALA A 59 -4.91 -19.88 -4.87
C ALA A 59 -5.19 -18.51 -5.50
N ASP A 60 -6.35 -18.32 -6.13
CA ASP A 60 -6.75 -17.03 -6.69
C ASP A 60 -6.91 -15.97 -5.59
N ARG A 61 -7.50 -16.32 -4.45
CA ARG A 61 -7.68 -15.38 -3.33
C ARG A 61 -6.35 -14.96 -2.69
N LEU A 62 -5.39 -15.88 -2.58
CA LEU A 62 -4.01 -15.57 -2.16
C LEU A 62 -3.31 -14.67 -3.19
N ARG A 63 -3.44 -14.96 -4.49
CA ARG A 63 -2.89 -14.11 -5.56
C ARG A 63 -3.47 -12.68 -5.50
N THR A 64 -4.78 -12.54 -5.34
CA THR A 64 -5.44 -11.24 -5.19
C THR A 64 -5.01 -10.53 -3.91
N GLY A 65 -4.78 -11.27 -2.82
CA GLY A 65 -4.24 -10.74 -1.56
C GLY A 65 -2.86 -10.13 -1.74
N ILE A 66 -1.93 -10.85 -2.38
CA ILE A 66 -0.57 -10.39 -2.66
C ILE A 66 -0.59 -9.13 -3.54
N VAL A 67 -1.40 -9.14 -4.60
CA VAL A 67 -1.57 -7.98 -5.48
C VAL A 67 -2.10 -6.77 -4.70
N MET A 68 -3.08 -6.99 -3.83
CA MET A 68 -3.66 -5.94 -2.99
C MET A 68 -2.63 -5.35 -2.02
N ILE A 69 -1.82 -6.18 -1.37
CA ILE A 69 -0.75 -5.74 -0.46
C ILE A 69 0.33 -4.96 -1.24
N PHE A 70 0.68 -5.41 -2.44
CA PHE A 70 1.61 -4.68 -3.30
C PHE A 70 1.07 -3.28 -3.66
N CYS A 71 -0.17 -3.20 -4.13
CA CYS A 71 -0.82 -1.92 -4.45
C CYS A 71 -0.95 -1.01 -3.23
N ALA A 72 -1.30 -1.58 -2.08
CA ALA A 72 -1.40 -0.90 -0.80
C ALA A 72 -0.04 -0.31 -0.36
N PHE A 73 1.03 -1.10 -0.47
CA PHE A 73 2.39 -0.66 -0.13
C PHE A 73 2.86 0.49 -1.03
N MET A 74 2.54 0.45 -2.32
CA MET A 74 2.84 1.55 -3.24
C MET A 74 2.13 2.85 -2.85
N LEU A 75 0.84 2.78 -2.55
CA LEU A 75 0.06 3.94 -2.09
C LEU A 75 0.61 4.50 -0.78
N PHE A 76 0.98 3.61 0.15
CA PHE A 76 1.63 3.99 1.40
C PHE A 76 2.97 4.68 1.16
N GLY A 77 3.82 4.15 0.27
CA GLY A 77 5.12 4.73 -0.05
C GLY A 77 5.03 6.15 -0.63
N VAL A 78 4.00 6.45 -1.42
CA VAL A 78 3.71 7.82 -1.90
C VAL A 78 3.34 8.74 -0.74
N GLY A 79 2.46 8.30 0.16
CA GLY A 79 2.07 9.12 1.31
C GLY A 79 3.22 9.34 2.29
N TRP A 80 4.02 8.30 2.53
CA TRP A 80 5.20 8.35 3.38
C TRP A 80 6.28 9.28 2.80
N SER A 81 6.54 9.23 1.49
CA SER A 81 7.53 10.13 0.87
C SER A 81 7.11 11.61 0.94
N MET A 82 5.81 11.92 0.90
CA MET A 82 5.31 13.27 1.15
C MET A 82 5.63 13.74 2.57
N LEU A 83 5.52 12.85 3.57
CA LEU A 83 5.87 13.18 4.95
C LEU A 83 7.38 13.41 5.12
N GLN A 84 8.22 12.66 4.40
CA GLN A 84 9.67 12.85 4.45
C GLN A 84 10.13 14.24 3.97
N ARG A 85 9.28 14.98 3.24
CA ARG A 85 9.55 16.38 2.87
C ARG A 85 9.44 17.36 4.03
N LEU A 86 8.97 16.92 5.20
CA LEU A 86 8.90 17.75 6.40
C LEU A 86 10.28 18.21 6.87
N THR A 87 11.34 17.48 6.52
CA THR A 87 12.73 17.86 6.80
C THR A 87 13.31 18.82 5.76
N ASP A 88 12.53 19.33 4.81
CA ASP A 88 12.99 20.26 3.79
C ASP A 88 12.40 21.67 4.03
N PRO A 89 13.21 22.70 4.36
CA PRO A 89 14.67 22.68 4.49
C PRO A 89 15.17 22.19 5.86
N LEU A 90 16.25 21.41 5.85
CA LEU A 90 16.76 20.66 7.02
C LEU A 90 17.16 21.55 8.20
N ASN A 91 17.61 22.77 7.91
CA ASN A 91 17.98 23.75 8.92
C ASN A 91 16.79 24.19 9.80
N GLN A 92 15.61 24.38 9.21
CA GLN A 92 14.40 24.78 9.92
C GLN A 92 13.88 23.65 10.80
N PHE A 93 13.87 22.43 10.27
CA PHE A 93 13.50 21.24 11.04
C PHE A 93 14.43 21.05 12.25
N ASN A 94 15.75 21.12 12.05
CA ASN A 94 16.73 20.96 13.13
C ASN A 94 16.62 22.06 14.20
N ALA A 95 16.34 23.30 13.80
CA ALA A 95 16.16 24.40 14.74
C ALA A 95 14.97 24.14 15.68
N ILE A 96 13.86 23.65 15.15
CA ILE A 96 12.65 23.36 15.93
C ILE A 96 12.82 22.06 16.73
N ALA A 97 13.46 21.04 16.16
CA ALA A 97 13.76 19.78 16.83
C ALA A 97 14.72 19.96 18.03
N THR A 98 15.53 21.02 18.05
CA THR A 98 16.37 21.35 19.21
C THR A 98 15.53 21.86 20.38
N SER A 99 14.44 22.58 20.09
CA SER A 99 13.49 23.09 21.09
C SER A 99 12.48 22.03 21.53
N HIS A 100 12.12 21.11 20.61
CA HIS A 100 11.12 20.06 20.78
C HIS A 100 11.71 18.70 20.35
N PRO A 101 12.51 18.04 21.21
CA PRO A 101 13.16 16.77 20.88
C PRO A 101 12.17 15.65 20.54
N GLU A 102 10.93 15.74 21.01
CA GLU A 102 9.83 14.83 20.68
C GLU A 102 9.56 14.71 19.18
N PHE A 103 9.72 15.79 18.40
CA PHE A 103 9.48 15.74 16.95
C PHE A 103 10.51 14.90 16.24
N ARG A 104 11.77 14.99 16.69
CA ARG A 104 12.86 14.18 16.13
C ARG A 104 12.66 12.71 16.41
N VAL A 105 12.29 12.36 17.64
CA VAL A 105 12.01 10.96 18.02
C VAL A 105 10.86 10.38 17.20
N LEU A 106 9.76 11.13 17.04
CA LEU A 106 8.60 10.70 16.25
C LEU A 106 8.96 10.54 14.77
N PHE A 107 9.70 11.50 14.21
CA PHE A 107 10.14 11.46 12.81
C PHE A 107 11.12 10.31 12.54
N ASP A 108 12.13 10.13 13.40
CA ASP A 108 13.11 9.05 13.27
C ASP A 108 12.44 7.68 13.42
N ALA A 109 11.47 7.54 14.34
CA ALA A 109 10.70 6.32 14.50
C ALA A 109 9.84 6.00 13.27
N ASP A 110 9.18 7.01 12.68
CA ASP A 110 8.42 6.85 11.43
C ASP A 110 9.34 6.47 10.25
N PHE A 111 10.53 7.09 10.17
CA PHE A 111 11.52 6.77 9.15
C PHE A 111 11.98 5.31 9.25
N ILE A 112 12.31 4.86 10.46
CA ILE A 112 12.70 3.47 10.73
C ILE A 112 11.56 2.50 10.36
N ALA A 113 10.31 2.82 10.72
CA ALA A 113 9.15 2.00 10.37
C ALA A 113 8.95 1.89 8.84
N GLY A 114 9.13 3.00 8.11
CA GLY A 114 9.12 3.01 6.65
C GLY A 114 10.22 2.12 6.05
N CYS A 115 11.45 2.24 6.53
CA CYS A 115 12.58 1.40 6.10
C CYS A 115 12.35 -0.09 6.39
N LEU A 116 11.85 -0.43 7.58
CA LEU A 116 11.52 -1.81 7.94
C LEU A 116 10.42 -2.39 7.05
N SER A 117 9.39 -1.59 6.73
CA SER A 117 8.33 -1.98 5.80
C SER A 117 8.90 -2.29 4.41
N PHE A 118 9.80 -1.44 3.92
CA PHE A 118 10.46 -1.63 2.62
C PHE A 118 11.36 -2.87 2.61
N LEU A 119 12.13 -3.12 3.67
CA LEU A 119 12.95 -4.32 3.79
C LEU A 119 12.08 -5.59 3.84
N ALA A 120 11.00 -5.59 4.61
CA ALA A 120 10.06 -6.70 4.66
C ALA A 120 9.41 -6.94 3.30
N PHE A 121 9.04 -5.88 2.58
CA PHE A 121 8.54 -5.97 1.21
C PHE A 121 9.55 -6.61 0.25
N LEU A 122 10.84 -6.26 0.34
CA LEU A 122 11.89 -6.90 -0.46
C LEU A 122 12.07 -8.38 -0.09
N ILE A 123 12.11 -8.71 1.21
CA ILE A 123 12.27 -10.09 1.68
C ILE A 123 11.09 -10.97 1.23
N GLY A 124 9.86 -10.45 1.24
CA GLY A 124 8.68 -11.17 0.79
C GLY A 124 8.53 -11.24 -0.73
N GLY A 125 8.79 -10.13 -1.43
CA GLY A 125 8.57 -10.01 -2.86
C GLY A 125 9.68 -10.63 -3.73
N LEU A 126 10.94 -10.55 -3.30
CA LEU A 126 12.08 -10.95 -4.11
C LEU A 126 12.14 -12.47 -4.39
N PRO A 127 11.83 -13.37 -3.44
CA PRO A 127 11.77 -14.81 -3.73
C PRO A 127 10.66 -15.16 -4.72
N VAL A 128 9.46 -14.60 -4.54
CA VAL A 128 8.30 -14.81 -5.45
C VAL A 128 8.65 -14.33 -6.86
N PHE A 129 9.30 -13.17 -6.93
CA PHE A 129 9.78 -12.57 -8.17
C PHE A 129 10.80 -13.47 -8.87
N PHE A 130 11.83 -13.94 -8.15
CA PHE A 130 12.87 -14.80 -8.70
C PHE A 130 12.32 -16.13 -9.21
N ILE A 131 11.39 -16.75 -8.47
CA ILE A 131 10.73 -18.01 -8.87
C ILE A 131 9.92 -17.79 -10.15
N SER A 132 9.14 -16.70 -10.22
CA SER A 132 8.30 -16.37 -11.39
C SER A 132 9.15 -16.19 -12.65
N VAL A 133 10.24 -15.44 -12.55
CA VAL A 133 11.17 -15.19 -13.68
C VAL A 133 11.85 -16.48 -14.11
N ARG A 134 12.39 -17.26 -13.17
CA ARG A 134 13.08 -18.51 -13.46
C ARG A 134 12.16 -19.50 -14.17
N ARG A 135 10.91 -19.61 -13.73
CA ARG A 135 9.89 -20.49 -14.33
C ARG A 135 9.48 -19.99 -15.72
N ALA A 136 9.27 -18.68 -15.89
CA ALA A 136 8.91 -18.09 -17.18
C ALA A 136 10.00 -18.26 -18.25
N ILE A 137 11.27 -18.10 -17.88
CA ILE A 137 12.42 -18.33 -18.77
C ILE A 137 12.51 -19.81 -19.15
N LYS A 138 12.41 -20.73 -18.17
CA LYS A 138 12.51 -22.18 -18.42
C LYS A 138 11.40 -22.69 -19.34
N HIS A 139 10.18 -22.19 -19.20
CA HIS A 139 9.02 -22.61 -20.00
C HIS A 139 8.77 -21.73 -21.24
N LYS A 140 9.66 -20.78 -21.56
CA LYS A 140 9.54 -19.83 -22.69
C LYS A 140 8.19 -19.09 -22.75
N GLN A 141 7.59 -18.80 -21.61
CA GLN A 141 6.28 -18.16 -21.53
C GLN A 141 6.40 -16.64 -21.78
N LYS A 142 6.36 -16.24 -23.06
CA LYS A 142 6.42 -14.82 -23.47
C LYS A 142 5.34 -13.95 -22.81
N ASN A 143 4.18 -14.54 -22.48
CA ASN A 143 3.06 -13.87 -21.83
C ASN A 143 3.35 -13.40 -20.39
N VAL A 144 4.38 -13.94 -19.74
CA VAL A 144 4.83 -13.54 -18.39
C VAL A 144 6.06 -12.63 -18.47
N LEU A 145 6.94 -12.85 -19.46
CA LEU A 145 8.13 -12.02 -19.67
C LEU A 145 7.81 -10.58 -20.11
N MET A 146 6.75 -10.38 -20.91
CA MET A 146 6.37 -9.05 -21.39
C MET A 146 5.95 -8.10 -20.25
N PRO A 147 4.98 -8.44 -19.37
CA PRO A 147 4.64 -7.58 -18.24
C PRO A 147 5.82 -7.40 -17.27
N PHE A 148 6.67 -8.42 -17.11
CA PHE A 148 7.89 -8.30 -16.33
C PHE A 148 8.84 -7.20 -16.86
N GLY A 149 9.10 -7.19 -18.17
CA GLY A 149 9.92 -6.17 -18.81
C GLY A 149 9.35 -4.76 -18.61
N VAL A 150 8.02 -4.62 -18.69
CA VAL A 150 7.34 -3.35 -18.42
C VAL A 150 7.52 -2.90 -16.97
N ALA A 151 7.27 -3.78 -15.99
CA ALA A 151 7.43 -3.44 -14.57
C ALA A 151 8.87 -3.02 -14.23
N LEU A 152 9.87 -3.74 -14.75
CA LEU A 152 11.27 -3.41 -14.55
C LEU A 152 11.63 -2.07 -15.20
N SER A 153 11.12 -1.82 -16.41
CA SER A 153 11.33 -0.54 -17.11
C SER A 153 10.73 0.62 -16.33
N CYS A 154 9.51 0.47 -15.79
CA CYS A 154 8.88 1.47 -14.94
C CYS A 154 9.69 1.77 -13.69
N LEU A 155 10.25 0.74 -13.04
CA LEU A 155 11.10 0.90 -11.86
C LEU A 155 12.39 1.67 -12.22
N VAL A 156 13.07 1.29 -13.31
CA VAL A 156 14.29 1.97 -13.76
C VAL A 156 14.00 3.43 -14.12
N ILE A 157 12.92 3.70 -14.85
CA ILE A 157 12.50 5.07 -15.19
C ILE A 157 12.19 5.88 -13.93
N SER A 158 11.52 5.28 -12.94
CA SER A 158 11.22 5.95 -11.67
C SER A 158 12.49 6.29 -10.88
N VAL A 159 13.46 5.37 -10.80
CA VAL A 159 14.76 5.63 -10.15
C VAL A 159 15.51 6.75 -10.87
N ILE A 160 15.58 6.71 -12.20
CA ILE A 160 16.24 7.75 -13.00
C ILE A 160 15.55 9.10 -12.80
N ALA A 161 14.22 9.15 -12.89
CA ALA A 161 13.46 10.38 -12.69
C ALA A 161 13.69 10.98 -11.29
N THR A 162 13.79 10.12 -10.27
CA THR A 162 14.06 10.53 -8.89
C THR A 162 15.50 11.03 -8.72
N ALA A 163 16.48 10.38 -9.36
CA ALA A 163 17.87 10.85 -9.35
C ALA A 163 18.02 12.21 -10.04
N VAL A 164 17.36 12.41 -11.19
CA VAL A 164 17.31 13.70 -11.90
C VAL A 164 16.68 14.79 -11.03
N LEU A 165 15.68 14.43 -10.22
CA LEU A 165 15.07 15.33 -9.25
C LEU A 165 15.96 15.68 -8.07
N ALA A 166 16.79 14.74 -7.60
CA ALA A 166 17.74 15.01 -6.53
C ALA A 166 18.79 16.06 -6.95
N ASP A 167 19.20 16.05 -8.22
CA ASP A 167 20.15 17.02 -8.80
C ASP A 167 19.49 18.34 -9.27
N TRP A 168 18.17 18.49 -9.09
CA TRP A 168 17.36 19.57 -9.63
C TRP A 168 17.73 20.98 -9.12
N HIS A 169 18.32 21.06 -7.92
CA HIS A 169 18.77 22.33 -7.33
C HIS A 169 19.80 23.07 -8.20
N HIS A 170 20.46 22.40 -9.15
CA HIS A 170 21.43 22.99 -10.06
C HIS A 170 20.84 23.54 -11.37
N ILE A 171 19.56 23.34 -11.64
CA ILE A 171 18.94 23.65 -12.94
C ILE A 171 18.15 24.97 -12.83
N ALA A 172 18.66 26.09 -13.35
CA ALA A 172 18.00 27.40 -13.26
C ALA A 172 16.55 27.46 -13.82
N TYR A 173 16.21 26.58 -14.76
CA TYR A 173 14.86 26.44 -15.35
C TYR A 173 13.83 25.89 -14.34
N ALA A 174 14.29 25.13 -13.35
CA ALA A 174 13.48 24.54 -12.28
C ALA A 174 12.76 25.56 -11.41
N LEU A 175 13.52 26.57 -11.00
CA LEU A 175 13.12 27.58 -10.02
C LEU A 175 11.96 28.44 -10.53
N THR A 176 11.81 28.56 -11.85
CA THR A 176 10.75 29.36 -12.47
C THR A 176 9.45 28.57 -12.73
N HIS A 177 9.51 27.23 -12.79
CA HIS A 177 8.36 26.38 -13.16
C HIS A 177 8.14 25.21 -12.17
N ILE A 178 8.40 25.45 -10.89
CA ILE A 178 8.39 24.43 -9.84
C ILE A 178 7.09 23.62 -9.78
N TYR A 179 5.93 24.28 -9.94
CA TYR A 179 4.63 23.63 -9.88
C TYR A 179 4.34 22.72 -11.09
N VAL A 180 4.74 23.14 -12.29
CA VAL A 180 4.56 22.35 -13.52
C VAL A 180 5.46 21.11 -13.48
N PHE A 181 6.69 21.28 -12.97
CA PHE A 181 7.63 20.17 -12.83
C PHE A 181 7.22 19.17 -11.75
N LEU A 182 6.83 19.67 -10.57
CA LEU A 182 6.36 18.84 -9.46
C LEU A 182 5.07 18.10 -9.83
N GLY A 183 4.13 18.78 -10.50
CA GLY A 183 2.91 18.19 -11.02
C GLY A 183 3.19 17.12 -12.09
N GLY A 184 4.09 17.41 -13.03
CA GLY A 184 4.51 16.47 -14.06
C GLY A 184 5.17 15.21 -13.47
N TYR A 185 6.02 15.37 -12.46
CA TYR A 185 6.63 14.24 -11.76
C TYR A 185 5.62 13.43 -10.95
N ALA A 186 4.69 14.07 -10.25
CA ALA A 186 3.63 13.39 -9.52
C ALA A 186 2.75 12.54 -10.48
N VAL A 187 2.41 13.09 -11.65
CA VAL A 187 1.68 12.37 -12.71
C VAL A 187 2.51 11.22 -13.27
N LEU A 188 3.80 11.43 -13.52
CA LEU A 188 4.71 10.38 -14.00
C LEU A 188 4.82 9.24 -12.98
N LEU A 189 5.00 9.54 -11.70
CA LEU A 189 5.02 8.54 -10.63
C LEU A 189 3.69 7.78 -10.55
N ALA A 190 2.56 8.49 -10.59
CA ALA A 190 1.24 7.85 -10.58
C ALA A 190 1.06 6.91 -11.78
N LEU A 191 1.51 7.31 -12.98
CA LEU A 191 1.48 6.47 -14.18
C LEU A 191 2.42 5.25 -14.04
N MET A 192 3.64 5.44 -13.55
CA MET A 192 4.59 4.34 -13.37
C MET A 192 4.12 3.36 -12.29
N LEU A 193 3.49 3.84 -11.23
CA LEU A 193 2.89 3.02 -10.18
C LEU A 193 1.68 2.24 -10.71
N THR A 194 0.80 2.87 -11.49
CA THR A 194 -0.36 2.19 -12.08
C THR A 194 0.06 1.15 -13.14
N ILE A 195 0.98 1.50 -14.03
CA ILE A 195 1.50 0.57 -15.03
C ILE A 195 2.26 -0.57 -14.36
N GLY A 196 3.12 -0.26 -13.38
CA GLY A 196 3.90 -1.24 -12.62
C GLY A 196 3.00 -2.20 -11.82
N THR A 197 1.97 -1.68 -11.13
CA THR A 197 0.99 -2.51 -10.40
C THR A 197 0.22 -3.42 -11.34
N VAL A 198 -0.28 -2.92 -12.47
CA VAL A 198 -0.99 -3.75 -13.47
C VAL A 198 -0.05 -4.82 -14.02
N ALA A 199 1.19 -4.48 -14.34
CA ALA A 199 2.17 -5.41 -14.88
C ALA A 199 2.53 -6.53 -13.87
N VAL A 200 2.80 -6.18 -12.62
CA VAL A 200 3.07 -7.15 -11.54
C VAL A 200 1.83 -8.01 -11.27
N SER A 201 0.64 -7.42 -11.27
CA SER A 201 -0.63 -8.15 -11.08
C SER A 201 -0.87 -9.17 -12.20
N LEU A 202 -0.62 -8.78 -13.45
CA LEU A 202 -0.71 -9.67 -14.61
C LEU A 202 0.33 -10.79 -14.54
N MET A 203 1.54 -10.51 -14.04
CA MET A 203 2.57 -11.53 -13.84
C MET A 203 2.15 -12.56 -12.78
N ILE A 204 1.66 -12.09 -11.63
CA ILE A 204 1.25 -12.95 -10.51
C ILE A 204 0.03 -13.81 -10.91
N THR A 205 -0.95 -13.23 -11.58
CA THR A 205 -2.16 -13.96 -12.03
C THR A 205 -1.84 -15.02 -13.09
N ARG A 206 -0.82 -14.81 -13.92
CA ARG A 206 -0.41 -15.74 -14.98
C ARG A 206 0.60 -16.80 -14.53
N THR A 207 1.15 -16.68 -13.31
CA THR A 207 2.15 -17.62 -12.80
C THR A 207 1.49 -18.62 -11.87
N ASP A 208 1.65 -19.91 -12.15
CA ASP A 208 1.21 -20.96 -11.23
C ASP A 208 2.18 -21.07 -10.06
N PHE A 209 1.71 -20.81 -8.85
CA PHE A 209 2.49 -20.89 -7.60
C PHE A 209 2.13 -22.14 -6.82
N GLN A 210 3.14 -22.73 -6.16
CA GLN A 210 2.89 -23.79 -5.18
C GLN A 210 2.47 -23.18 -3.84
N LEU A 211 1.59 -23.87 -3.10
CA LEU A 211 1.06 -23.38 -1.83
C LEU A 211 2.16 -23.15 -0.77
N SER A 212 3.25 -23.92 -0.81
CA SER A 212 4.42 -23.75 0.06
C SER A 212 5.19 -22.46 -0.22
N GLU A 213 5.29 -22.06 -1.49
CA GLU A 213 5.93 -20.81 -1.92
C GLU A 213 5.12 -19.60 -1.41
N LEU A 214 3.79 -19.70 -1.40
CA LEU A 214 2.89 -18.65 -0.91
C LEU A 214 2.90 -18.52 0.62
N LYS A 215 3.03 -19.62 1.37
CA LYS A 215 3.10 -19.58 2.84
C LYS A 215 4.31 -18.80 3.37
N PHE A 216 5.41 -18.77 2.62
CA PHE A 216 6.60 -18.00 2.99
C PHE A 216 6.36 -16.48 2.93
N VAL A 217 5.52 -16.03 1.99
CA VAL A 217 5.22 -14.60 1.76
C VAL A 217 4.42 -14.00 2.91
N PHE A 218 3.67 -14.82 3.64
CA PHE A 218 2.79 -14.39 4.70
C PHE A 218 3.52 -13.72 5.88
N TYR A 219 4.70 -14.22 6.28
CA TYR A 219 5.42 -13.66 7.43
C TYR A 219 5.88 -12.21 7.16
N PRO A 220 6.56 -11.91 6.03
CA PRO A 220 6.85 -10.53 5.66
C PRO A 220 5.61 -9.64 5.54
N GLU A 221 4.49 -10.15 5.03
CA GLU A 221 3.25 -9.37 4.89
C GLU A 221 2.70 -8.86 6.22
N VAL A 222 2.72 -9.69 7.28
CA VAL A 222 2.31 -9.27 8.63
C VAL A 222 3.23 -8.17 9.16
N VAL A 223 4.54 -8.29 8.92
CA VAL A 223 5.53 -7.28 9.32
C VAL A 223 5.29 -5.96 8.58
N ILE A 224 5.05 -6.01 7.27
CA ILE A 224 4.72 -4.82 6.46
C ILE A 224 3.49 -4.12 7.04
N LEU A 225 2.40 -4.86 7.29
CA LEU A 225 1.17 -4.28 7.82
C LEU A 225 1.38 -3.64 9.21
N PHE A 226 2.12 -4.31 10.08
CA PHE A 226 2.44 -3.79 11.40
C PHE A 226 3.23 -2.48 11.31
N CYS A 227 4.30 -2.46 10.50
CA CYS A 227 5.13 -1.26 10.33
C CYS A 227 4.37 -0.11 9.65
N MET A 228 3.51 -0.40 8.66
CA MET A 228 2.62 0.60 8.04
C MET A 228 1.66 1.20 9.08
N GLY A 229 1.06 0.36 9.95
CA GLY A 229 0.19 0.82 11.02
C GLY A 229 0.91 1.71 12.03
N VAL A 230 2.12 1.33 12.45
CA VAL A 230 2.97 2.15 13.33
C VAL A 230 3.30 3.48 12.67
N ALA A 231 3.69 3.49 11.40
CA ALA A 231 4.01 4.71 10.66
C ALA A 231 2.79 5.66 10.60
N VAL A 232 1.59 5.16 10.27
CA VAL A 232 0.37 5.99 10.27
C VAL A 232 0.11 6.63 11.63
N VAL A 233 0.27 5.88 12.73
CA VAL A 233 0.08 6.42 14.09
C VAL A 233 1.12 7.48 14.42
N MET A 234 2.42 7.20 14.19
CA MET A 234 3.50 8.15 14.45
C MET A 234 3.37 9.41 13.61
N SER A 235 3.06 9.27 12.32
CA SER A 235 2.76 10.36 11.39
C SER A 235 1.59 11.22 11.88
N THR A 236 0.52 10.60 12.37
CA THR A 236 -0.65 11.33 12.90
C THR A 236 -0.28 12.14 14.14
N ILE A 237 0.44 11.53 15.09
CA ILE A 237 0.90 12.20 16.31
C ILE A 237 1.83 13.36 15.96
N LEU A 238 2.76 13.15 15.03
CA LEU A 238 3.70 14.16 14.57
C LEU A 238 2.96 15.35 13.93
N ILE A 239 2.01 15.12 13.03
CA ILE A 239 1.24 16.18 12.38
C ILE A 239 0.43 16.98 13.42
N ILE A 240 -0.20 16.31 14.39
CA ILE A 240 -0.95 16.97 15.47
C ILE A 240 0.00 17.83 16.32
N ALA A 241 1.16 17.29 16.70
CA ALA A 241 2.13 17.99 17.53
C ALA A 241 2.71 19.21 16.81
N ILE A 242 3.04 19.09 15.53
CA ILE A 242 3.52 20.24 14.72
C ILE A 242 2.42 21.29 14.59
N THR A 243 1.17 20.88 14.39
CA THR A 243 0.04 21.83 14.32
C THR A 243 -0.12 22.62 15.61
N ALA A 244 0.09 21.97 16.76
CA ALA A 244 -0.07 22.58 18.08
C ALA A 244 1.09 23.50 18.48
N TYR A 245 2.33 23.09 18.21
CA TYR A 245 3.54 23.72 18.77
C TYR A 245 4.40 24.45 17.76
N ALA A 246 4.36 24.07 16.48
CA ALA A 246 5.21 24.65 15.43
C ALA A 246 4.49 24.76 14.08
N PRO A 247 3.33 25.45 14.00
CA PRO A 247 2.53 25.50 12.76
C PRO A 247 3.27 26.17 11.59
N GLN A 248 4.32 26.94 11.88
CA GLN A 248 5.22 27.53 10.89
C GLN A 248 5.91 26.50 9.97
N LEU A 249 6.06 25.25 10.42
CA LEU A 249 6.64 24.17 9.62
C LEU A 249 5.78 23.80 8.39
N PHE A 250 4.47 24.06 8.45
CA PHE A 250 3.54 23.80 7.34
C PHE A 250 3.43 24.94 6.33
N ASN A 251 4.14 26.04 6.57
CA ASN A 251 4.05 27.27 5.78
C ASN A 251 5.35 27.60 5.04
N THR A 252 6.24 26.61 4.90
CA THR A 252 7.47 26.75 4.11
C THR A 252 7.12 26.85 2.62
N GLN A 253 7.90 27.62 1.86
CA GLN A 253 7.56 28.06 0.49
C GLN A 253 7.33 26.92 -0.52
N ASP A 254 7.72 25.69 -0.20
CA ASP A 254 7.65 24.52 -1.09
C ASP A 254 6.64 23.44 -0.66
N VAL A 255 6.08 23.53 0.56
CA VAL A 255 5.34 22.41 1.17
C VAL A 255 4.16 22.88 2.04
N GLY A 256 2.98 23.04 1.42
CA GLY A 256 1.78 23.46 2.14
C GLY A 256 1.13 22.36 3.01
N SER A 257 0.37 22.77 4.03
CA SER A 257 -0.43 21.88 4.88
C SER A 257 -1.29 20.82 4.15
N PRO A 258 -1.86 21.07 2.94
CA PRO A 258 -2.64 20.05 2.24
C PRO A 258 -1.80 18.84 1.80
N MET A 259 -0.50 19.01 1.57
CA MET A 259 0.37 17.92 1.12
C MET A 259 0.54 16.86 2.20
N PHE A 260 0.74 17.28 3.46
CA PHE A 260 0.90 16.36 4.59
C PHE A 260 -0.41 15.67 4.96
N ILE A 261 -1.54 16.37 4.86
CA ILE A 261 -2.87 15.77 5.05
C ILE A 261 -3.14 14.72 3.97
N THR A 262 -2.82 15.04 2.71
CA THR A 262 -2.95 14.10 1.58
C THR A 262 -2.05 12.89 1.78
N GLY A 263 -0.80 13.10 2.22
CA GLY A 263 0.15 12.03 2.54
C GLY A 263 -0.37 11.10 3.62
N LEU A 264 -0.89 11.64 4.72
CA LEU A 264 -1.47 10.85 5.82
C LEU A 264 -2.68 10.04 5.33
N PHE A 265 -3.54 10.64 4.51
CA PHE A 265 -4.70 9.95 3.94
C PHE A 265 -4.27 8.79 3.02
N CYS A 266 -3.26 8.99 2.18
CA CYS A 266 -2.66 7.94 1.35
C CYS A 266 -2.06 6.81 2.21
N MET A 267 -1.33 7.12 3.28
CA MET A 267 -0.77 6.12 4.19
C MET A 267 -1.86 5.31 4.89
N ALA A 268 -2.91 5.99 5.39
CA ALA A 268 -4.04 5.35 6.05
C ALA A 268 -4.82 4.42 5.09
N LEU A 269 -5.14 4.90 3.88
CA LEU A 269 -5.80 4.10 2.85
C LEU A 269 -4.95 2.89 2.44
N GLY A 270 -3.64 3.08 2.23
CA GLY A 270 -2.71 2.00 1.94
C GLY A 270 -2.73 0.94 3.04
N THR A 271 -2.67 1.36 4.31
CA THR A 271 -2.70 0.45 5.46
C THR A 271 -4.02 -0.34 5.54
N ILE A 272 -5.15 0.31 5.30
CA ILE A 272 -6.46 -0.36 5.24
C ILE A 272 -6.46 -1.41 4.14
N PHE A 273 -6.03 -1.06 2.92
CA PHE A 273 -5.98 -2.02 1.82
C PHE A 273 -5.01 -3.18 2.08
N ALA A 274 -3.86 -2.94 2.71
CA ALA A 274 -2.95 -4.00 3.12
C ALA A 274 -3.62 -4.96 4.12
N TRP A 275 -4.37 -4.43 5.08
CA TRP A 275 -5.13 -5.23 6.04
C TRP A 275 -6.20 -6.10 5.36
N MET A 276 -6.96 -5.52 4.40
CA MET A 276 -7.92 -6.29 3.61
C MET A 276 -7.24 -7.41 2.82
N GLY A 277 -6.08 -7.14 2.22
CA GLY A 277 -5.29 -8.11 1.47
C GLY A 277 -4.84 -9.27 2.34
N LEU A 278 -4.32 -8.97 3.54
CA LEU A 278 -3.88 -9.97 4.51
C LEU A 278 -5.06 -10.84 4.99
N LYS A 279 -6.20 -10.22 5.32
CA LYS A 279 -7.39 -10.95 5.79
C LYS A 279 -7.92 -11.93 4.73
N ARG A 280 -7.84 -11.57 3.44
CA ARG A 280 -8.19 -12.46 2.33
C ARG A 280 -7.30 -13.70 2.29
N GLY A 281 -6.00 -13.56 2.54
CA GLY A 281 -5.05 -14.67 2.62
C GLY A 281 -5.29 -15.60 3.82
N GLN A 282 -5.77 -15.07 4.95
CA GLN A 282 -5.94 -15.85 6.19
C GLN A 282 -7.18 -16.74 6.23
N SER A 283 -8.32 -16.32 5.66
CA SER A 283 -9.61 -16.86 6.15
C SER A 283 -9.93 -18.34 5.88
N LYS A 284 -9.16 -19.10 5.08
CA LYS A 284 -9.44 -20.55 4.87
C LYS A 284 -8.24 -21.49 4.62
N GLY A 285 -6.98 -21.03 4.71
CA GLY A 285 -5.84 -21.80 4.18
C GLY A 285 -4.82 -22.40 5.14
N LEU A 286 -4.92 -22.15 6.45
CA LEU A 286 -3.88 -22.52 7.41
C LEU A 286 -4.30 -23.57 8.45
N THR A 287 -5.55 -24.06 8.40
CA THR A 287 -6.09 -25.02 9.38
C THR A 287 -6.70 -26.28 8.76
N SER A 288 -6.22 -26.70 7.59
CA SER A 288 -6.45 -28.04 7.03
C SER A 288 -5.15 -28.65 6.56
#